data_AF-A0AA50E2S2-F1
#
_entry.id   AF-A0AA50E2S2-F1
#
_cell.length_a   1.000
_cell.length_b   1.000
_cell.length_c   1.000
_cell.angle_alpha   90.00
_cell.angle_beta   90.00
_cell.angle_gamma   90.00
#
_symmetry.space_group_name_H-M   'P 1'
#
loop_
_entity.id
_entity.type
_entity.pdbx_description
1 polymer ?
#
loop_
_entity_poly.entity_id
_entity_poly.type
_entity_poly.pdbx_seq_one_letter_code
_entity_poly.pdbx_strand_id
1 'polypeptide(L)'
;MNATAVNQSFDREVIRATVEGIEEGLETVRRKLTPKNKAELVLAALELVSIDAEVPKAAAYFHALMTARDDQSVHAEGRAALRRLFAIAHGDSGQCKPVAAFLLGLYNGHRFPFDLTNLRGLDTKIHEDCLAVLRLDHPCRKEIHHYFPHGGEIFERLAESWGLGQGDGG
;
A
#
# COMPACT_ATOMS: atom_id res chain seq x y z
N MET A 1 17.72 -39.22 -39.59
CA MET A 1 17.56 -38.27 -38.47
C MET A 1 16.71 -37.13 -38.98
N ASN A 2 15.54 -36.89 -38.39
CA ASN A 2 14.55 -35.96 -38.92
C ASN A 2 14.88 -34.52 -38.48
N ALA A 3 14.94 -33.57 -39.41
CA ALA A 3 15.41 -32.18 -39.19
C ALA A 3 14.62 -31.42 -38.10
N THR A 4 13.42 -31.88 -37.77
CA THR A 4 12.56 -31.33 -36.72
C THR A 4 13.11 -31.51 -35.30
N ALA A 5 13.88 -32.58 -35.04
CA ALA A 5 14.41 -32.87 -33.70
C ALA A 5 15.67 -32.05 -33.36
N VAL A 6 16.48 -31.70 -34.36
CA VAL A 6 17.69 -30.90 -34.19
C VAL A 6 17.33 -29.44 -33.87
N ASN A 7 16.28 -28.92 -34.50
CA ASN A 7 15.82 -27.53 -34.32
C ASN A 7 15.20 -27.27 -32.93
N GLN A 8 14.56 -28.26 -32.31
CA GLN A 8 13.97 -28.12 -30.97
C GLN A 8 14.97 -28.22 -29.82
N SER A 9 16.12 -28.87 -30.01
CA SER A 9 17.16 -28.97 -28.97
C SER A 9 18.00 -27.69 -28.85
N PHE A 10 18.22 -27.00 -29.97
CA PHE A 10 19.01 -25.77 -30.05
C PHE A 10 18.30 -24.60 -29.35
N ASP A 11 16.97 -24.49 -29.49
CA ASP A 11 16.17 -23.45 -28.82
C ASP A 11 16.20 -23.57 -27.29
N ARG A 12 16.18 -24.78 -26.73
CA ARG A 12 16.15 -24.96 -25.26
C ARG A 12 17.48 -24.64 -24.59
N GLU A 13 18.60 -24.81 -25.28
CA GLU A 13 19.92 -24.50 -24.74
C GLU A 13 20.20 -23.00 -24.79
N VAL A 14 19.77 -22.33 -25.87
CA VAL A 14 19.81 -20.86 -25.99
C VAL A 14 18.90 -20.20 -24.95
N ILE A 15 17.67 -20.68 -24.78
CA ILE A 15 16.74 -20.15 -23.77
C ILE A 15 17.31 -20.34 -22.35
N ARG A 16 17.91 -21.49 -22.06
CA ARG A 16 18.49 -21.79 -20.75
C ARG A 16 19.69 -20.90 -20.44
N ALA A 17 20.63 -20.78 -21.38
CA ALA A 17 21.78 -19.90 -21.23
C ALA A 17 21.36 -18.43 -21.06
N THR A 18 20.26 -18.03 -21.71
CA THR A 18 19.67 -16.69 -21.56
C THR A 18 19.08 -16.48 -20.17
N VAL A 19 18.34 -17.46 -19.65
CA VAL A 19 17.75 -17.39 -18.29
C VAL A 19 18.84 -17.38 -17.21
N GLU A 20 19.86 -18.23 -17.35
CA GLU A 20 21.00 -18.29 -16.40
C GLU A 20 21.76 -16.95 -16.36
N GLY A 21 22.00 -16.32 -17.52
CA GLY A 21 22.61 -14.98 -17.58
C GLY A 21 21.76 -13.88 -16.94
N ILE A 22 20.43 -13.99 -17.02
CA ILE A 22 19.49 -13.04 -16.39
C ILE A 22 19.52 -13.19 -14.87
N GLU A 23 19.50 -14.43 -14.36
CA GLU A 23 19.54 -14.70 -12.93
C GLU A 23 20.86 -14.22 -12.29
N GLU A 24 21.98 -14.42 -12.97
CA GLU A 24 23.29 -13.95 -12.51
C GLU A 24 23.39 -12.41 -12.49
N GLY A 25 22.81 -11.75 -13.50
CA GLY A 25 22.70 -10.29 -13.55
C GLY A 25 21.84 -9.71 -12.43
N LEU A 26 20.68 -10.31 -12.17
CA LEU A 26 19.76 -9.88 -11.10
C LEU A 26 20.37 -10.08 -9.70
N GLU A 27 21.06 -11.20 -9.48
CA GLU A 27 21.67 -11.49 -8.18
C GLU A 27 22.88 -10.56 -7.91
N THR A 28 23.60 -10.15 -8.96
CA THR A 28 24.66 -9.13 -8.87
C THR A 28 24.11 -7.75 -8.48
N VAL A 29 22.97 -7.36 -9.05
CA VAL A 29 22.27 -6.11 -8.70
C VAL A 29 21.75 -6.16 -7.26
N ARG A 30 21.12 -7.27 -6.88
CA ARG A 30 20.58 -7.51 -5.53
C ARG A 30 21.65 -7.43 -4.45
N ARG A 31 22.85 -7.94 -4.71
CA ARG A 31 23.98 -7.94 -3.76
C ARG A 31 24.60 -6.57 -3.53
N LYS A 32 24.42 -5.61 -4.46
CA LYS A 32 24.92 -4.23 -4.34
C LYS A 32 23.90 -3.23 -3.79
N LEU A 33 22.66 -3.67 -3.55
CA LEU A 33 21.57 -2.83 -3.10
C LEU A 33 21.61 -2.58 -1.59
N THR A 34 21.87 -1.33 -1.20
CA THR A 34 21.60 -0.82 0.16
C THR A 34 20.53 0.27 0.12
N PRO A 35 19.82 0.56 1.24
CA PRO A 35 18.64 1.44 1.26
C PRO A 35 18.90 2.86 0.74
N LYS A 36 20.16 3.30 0.71
CA LYS A 36 20.60 4.63 0.27
C LYS A 36 20.64 4.79 -1.26
N ASN A 37 20.57 3.68 -2.03
CA ASN A 37 20.83 3.67 -3.48
C ASN A 37 19.55 3.66 -4.35
N LYS A 38 18.36 3.96 -3.79
CA LYS A 38 17.09 3.98 -4.56
C LYS A 38 17.07 5.04 -5.68
N ALA A 39 17.81 6.15 -5.52
CA ALA A 39 17.93 7.18 -6.56
C ALA A 39 18.90 6.77 -7.69
N GLU A 40 19.96 6.04 -7.36
CA GLU A 40 20.89 5.46 -8.35
C GLU A 40 20.21 4.40 -9.21
N LEU A 41 19.25 3.65 -8.65
CA LEU A 41 18.41 2.70 -9.39
C LEU A 41 17.55 3.38 -10.47
N VAL A 42 17.07 4.60 -10.22
CA VAL A 42 16.27 5.37 -11.19
C VAL A 42 17.16 5.85 -12.34
N LEU A 43 18.38 6.29 -12.05
CA LEU A 43 19.36 6.69 -13.06
C LEU A 43 19.89 5.49 -13.86
N ALA A 44 20.16 4.36 -13.21
CA ALA A 44 20.56 3.12 -13.89
C ALA A 44 19.44 2.54 -14.77
N ALA A 45 18.17 2.63 -14.33
CA ALA A 45 17.02 2.25 -15.14
C ALA A 45 16.82 3.19 -16.35
N LEU A 46 17.18 4.47 -16.23
CA LEU A 46 17.19 5.43 -17.33
C LEU A 46 18.35 5.19 -18.32
N GLU A 47 19.54 4.77 -17.85
CA GLU A 47 20.65 4.37 -18.73
C GLU A 47 20.39 3.04 -19.47
N LEU A 48 19.65 2.11 -18.85
CA LEU A 48 19.24 0.85 -19.49
C LEU A 48 18.23 1.04 -20.65
N VAL A 49 17.63 2.23 -20.80
CA VAL A 49 16.77 2.56 -21.95
C VAL A 49 17.57 2.69 -23.26
N SER A 50 18.91 2.65 -23.22
CA SER A 50 19.77 2.71 -24.40
C SER A 50 20.22 1.37 -24.98
N ILE A 51 19.69 0.22 -24.53
CA ILE A 51 20.10 -1.09 -25.07
C ILE A 51 18.86 -1.96 -25.33
N ASP A 52 18.52 -2.16 -26.61
CA ASP A 52 17.76 -3.24 -27.27
C ASP A 52 16.91 -4.22 -26.42
N ALA A 53 16.23 -3.73 -25.39
CA ALA A 53 15.18 -4.47 -24.71
C ALA A 53 13.94 -4.41 -25.60
N GLU A 54 13.37 -5.57 -25.95
CA GLU A 54 12.05 -5.63 -26.59
C GLU A 54 11.09 -4.75 -25.77
N VAL A 55 10.67 -3.64 -26.36
CA VAL A 55 9.86 -2.55 -25.78
C VAL A 55 8.75 -3.01 -24.80
N PRO A 56 8.06 -4.15 -25.02
CA PRO A 56 7.06 -4.66 -24.08
C PRO A 56 7.60 -5.04 -22.68
N LYS A 57 8.82 -5.57 -22.58
CA LYS A 57 9.41 -6.00 -21.29
C LYS A 57 9.85 -4.82 -20.44
N ALA A 58 10.44 -3.80 -21.06
CA ALA A 58 10.81 -2.55 -20.39
C ALA A 58 9.56 -1.81 -19.87
N ALA A 59 8.48 -1.77 -20.67
CA ALA A 59 7.21 -1.18 -20.25
C ALA A 59 6.57 -1.92 -19.05
N ALA A 60 6.62 -3.26 -19.03
CA ALA A 60 6.11 -4.05 -17.90
C ALA A 60 6.92 -3.81 -16.62
N TYR A 61 8.25 -3.75 -16.71
CA TYR A 61 9.12 -3.47 -15.56
C TYR A 61 8.91 -2.05 -15.02
N PHE A 62 8.81 -1.06 -15.93
CA PHE A 62 8.52 0.33 -15.56
C PHE A 62 7.15 0.44 -14.89
N HIS A 63 6.11 -0.18 -15.44
CA HIS A 63 4.79 -0.21 -14.84
C HIS A 63 4.82 -0.84 -13.44
N ALA A 64 5.44 -2.02 -13.28
CA ALA A 64 5.55 -2.68 -11.98
C ALA A 64 6.30 -1.82 -10.94
N LEU A 65 7.38 -1.14 -11.34
CA LEU A 65 8.10 -0.20 -10.48
C LEU A 65 7.26 1.00 -10.07
N MET A 66 6.52 1.59 -11.01
CA MET A 66 5.63 2.73 -10.73
C MET A 66 4.48 2.31 -9.81
N THR A 67 3.85 1.16 -10.05
CA THR A 67 2.82 0.61 -9.17
C THR A 67 3.35 0.32 -7.77
N ALA A 68 4.56 -0.24 -7.63
CA ALA A 68 5.17 -0.49 -6.33
C ALA A 68 5.52 0.82 -5.60
N ARG A 69 5.95 1.86 -6.33
CA ARG A 69 6.17 3.20 -5.79
C ARG A 69 4.86 3.82 -5.31
N ASP A 70 3.80 3.69 -6.10
CA ASP A 70 2.47 4.21 -5.77
C ASP A 70 1.87 3.48 -4.56
N ASP A 71 2.04 2.16 -4.45
CA ASP A 71 1.65 1.38 -3.26
C ASP A 71 2.41 1.88 -2.01
N GLN A 72 3.71 2.15 -2.15
CA GLN A 72 4.51 2.65 -1.03
C GLN A 72 4.10 4.09 -0.62
N SER A 73 3.78 4.96 -1.58
CA SER A 73 3.36 6.34 -1.31
C SER A 73 1.97 6.38 -0.69
N VAL A 74 1.00 5.64 -1.24
CA VAL A 74 -0.35 5.48 -0.69
C VAL A 74 -0.30 4.94 0.72
N HIS A 75 0.52 3.92 0.98
CA HIS A 75 0.69 3.37 2.31
C HIS A 75 1.28 4.42 3.28
N ALA A 76 2.27 5.23 2.86
CA ALA A 76 2.85 6.28 3.70
C ALA A 76 1.87 7.42 4.00
N GLU A 77 1.14 7.89 2.98
CA GLU A 77 0.13 8.93 3.10
C GLU A 77 -1.03 8.50 4.01
N GLY A 78 -1.56 7.30 3.80
CA GLY A 78 -2.62 6.75 4.62
C GLY A 78 -2.23 6.61 6.09
N ARG A 79 -0.98 6.20 6.39
CA ARG A 79 -0.48 6.18 7.79
C ARG A 79 -0.38 7.57 8.40
N ALA A 80 -0.06 8.59 7.61
CA ALA A 80 -0.01 9.96 8.10
C ALA A 80 -1.42 10.51 8.35
N ALA A 81 -2.36 10.25 7.43
CA ALA A 81 -3.77 10.58 7.56
C ALA A 81 -4.40 9.91 8.80
N LEU A 82 -4.14 8.61 9.01
CA LEU A 82 -4.63 7.87 10.17
C LEU A 82 -4.23 8.53 11.49
N ARG A 83 -2.98 9.01 11.61
CA ARG A 83 -2.52 9.71 12.82
C ARG A 83 -3.19 11.07 12.99
N ARG A 84 -3.41 11.82 11.90
CA ARG A 84 -4.14 13.11 11.95
C ARG A 84 -5.57 12.91 12.38
N LEU A 85 -6.30 11.97 11.77
CA LEU A 85 -7.67 11.64 12.14
C LEU A 85 -7.77 11.20 13.60
N PHE A 86 -6.82 10.37 14.06
CA PHE A 86 -6.80 9.95 15.46
C PHE A 86 -6.62 11.13 16.42
N ALA A 87 -5.76 12.10 16.08
CA ALA A 87 -5.63 13.34 16.86
C ALA A 87 -6.91 14.19 16.82
N ILE A 88 -7.54 14.33 15.64
CA ILE A 88 -8.82 15.05 15.49
C ILE A 88 -9.92 14.39 16.32
N ALA A 89 -9.98 13.06 16.36
CA ALA A 89 -10.99 12.33 17.14
C ALA A 89 -10.92 12.59 18.65
N HIS A 90 -9.78 13.09 19.16
CA HIS A 90 -9.58 13.47 20.57
C HIS A 90 -9.78 14.97 20.83
N GLY A 91 -10.19 15.73 19.82
CA GLY A 91 -10.54 17.15 19.97
C GLY A 91 -11.96 17.36 20.49
N ASP A 92 -12.40 18.61 20.43
CA ASP A 92 -13.67 19.10 20.98
C ASP A 92 -14.60 19.76 19.95
N SER A 93 -14.25 19.69 18.65
CA SER A 93 -15.07 20.22 17.57
C SER A 93 -16.24 19.29 17.20
N GLY A 94 -17.25 19.85 16.54
CA GLY A 94 -18.37 19.06 16.00
C GLY A 94 -17.94 17.99 14.97
N GLN A 95 -16.75 18.13 14.38
CA GLN A 95 -16.18 17.19 13.41
C GLN A 95 -15.50 15.98 14.09
N CYS A 96 -15.18 16.07 15.39
CA CYS A 96 -14.43 15.05 16.12
C CYS A 96 -15.23 13.74 16.27
N LYS A 97 -16.53 13.83 16.61
CA LYS A 97 -17.38 12.64 16.78
C LYS A 97 -17.58 11.85 15.48
N PRO A 98 -17.90 12.47 14.32
CA PRO A 98 -17.90 11.78 13.04
C PRO A 98 -16.58 11.08 12.71
N VAL A 99 -15.44 11.73 12.97
CA VAL A 99 -14.12 11.13 12.75
C VAL A 99 -13.87 9.95 13.69
N ALA A 100 -14.23 10.07 14.97
CA ALA A 100 -14.13 8.95 15.92
C ALA A 100 -14.98 7.76 15.48
N ALA A 101 -16.24 8.00 15.07
CA ALA A 101 -17.13 6.95 14.57
C ALA A 101 -16.59 6.28 13.30
N PHE A 102 -15.99 7.05 12.38
CA PHE A 102 -15.33 6.51 11.19
C PHE A 102 -14.18 5.57 11.56
N LEU A 103 -13.28 6.00 12.45
CA LEU A 103 -12.15 5.19 12.90
C LEU A 103 -12.62 3.94 13.64
N LEU A 104 -13.64 4.05 14.50
CA LEU A 104 -14.21 2.91 15.22
C LEU A 104 -14.91 1.92 14.28
N GLY A 105 -15.55 2.40 13.21
CA GLY A 105 -16.15 1.54 12.19
C GLY A 105 -15.12 0.73 11.40
N LEU A 106 -13.93 1.29 11.16
CA LEU A 106 -12.81 0.52 10.59
C LEU A 106 -12.19 -0.47 11.60
N TYR A 107 -12.21 -0.15 12.89
CA TYR A 107 -11.71 -1.03 13.94
C TYR A 107 -12.64 -2.23 14.16
N ASN A 108 -13.96 -2.01 14.23
CA ASN A 108 -14.96 -3.05 14.33
C ASN A 108 -16.33 -2.55 13.82
N GLY A 109 -16.58 -2.70 12.53
CA GLY A 109 -17.80 -2.20 11.89
C GLY A 109 -19.10 -2.85 12.36
N HIS A 110 -19.02 -4.03 13.00
CA HIS A 110 -20.20 -4.67 13.57
C HIS A 110 -20.63 -3.99 14.88
N ARG A 111 -19.68 -3.67 15.76
CA ARG A 111 -19.96 -2.97 17.02
C ARG A 111 -20.14 -1.46 16.82
N PHE A 112 -19.47 -0.90 15.83
CA PHE A 112 -19.46 0.54 15.56
C PHE A 112 -19.90 0.80 14.11
N PRO A 113 -21.19 0.63 13.78
CA PRO A 113 -21.68 0.96 12.46
C PRO A 113 -21.46 2.46 12.18
N PHE A 114 -21.05 2.78 10.94
CA PHE A 114 -20.79 4.15 10.52
C PHE A 114 -21.71 4.56 9.37
N ASP A 115 -22.49 5.64 9.57
CA ASP A 115 -23.32 6.24 8.53
C ASP A 115 -22.46 7.10 7.58
N LEU A 116 -22.45 6.74 6.30
CA LEU A 116 -21.72 7.46 5.24
C LEU A 116 -22.19 8.91 5.04
N THR A 117 -23.39 9.27 5.52
CA THR A 117 -23.86 10.66 5.53
C THR A 117 -22.98 11.54 6.41
N ASN A 118 -22.43 10.99 7.51
CA ASN A 118 -21.48 11.71 8.36
C ASN A 118 -20.19 12.04 7.60
N LEU A 119 -19.75 11.17 6.69
CA LEU A 119 -18.59 11.41 5.85
C LEU A 119 -18.79 12.64 4.94
N ARG A 120 -20.01 12.83 4.40
CA ARG A 120 -20.35 13.98 3.55
C ARG A 120 -20.30 15.33 4.28
N GLY A 121 -20.50 15.32 5.60
CA GLY A 121 -20.49 16.52 6.44
C GLY A 121 -19.11 16.95 6.92
N LEU A 122 -18.06 16.22 6.54
CA LEU A 122 -16.69 16.52 6.95
C LEU A 122 -16.07 17.65 6.14
N ASP A 123 -15.25 18.47 6.79
CA ASP A 123 -14.39 19.43 6.08
C ASP A 123 -13.51 18.70 5.05
N THR A 124 -13.27 19.34 3.90
CA THR A 124 -12.59 18.72 2.75
C THR A 124 -11.29 17.99 3.12
N LYS A 125 -10.45 18.59 3.97
CA LYS A 125 -9.18 17.98 4.39
C LYS A 125 -9.39 16.72 5.24
N ILE A 126 -10.39 16.72 6.13
CA ILE A 126 -10.71 15.56 6.97
C ILE A 126 -11.30 14.46 6.09
N HIS A 127 -12.16 14.82 5.15
CA HIS A 127 -12.71 13.89 4.17
C HIS A 127 -11.60 13.24 3.32
N GLU A 128 -10.64 14.02 2.80
CA GLU A 128 -9.47 13.50 2.07
C GLU A 128 -8.64 12.54 2.92
N ASP A 129 -8.42 12.87 4.20
CA ASP A 129 -7.74 11.97 5.14
C ASP A 129 -8.50 10.66 5.34
N CYS A 130 -9.83 10.69 5.45
CA CYS A 130 -10.65 9.48 5.52
C CYS A 130 -10.46 8.59 4.28
N LEU A 131 -10.45 9.19 3.08
CA LEU A 131 -10.20 8.44 1.84
C LEU A 131 -8.78 7.85 1.77
N ALA A 132 -7.77 8.59 2.24
CA ALA A 132 -6.41 8.08 2.32
C ALA A 132 -6.29 6.88 3.28
N VAL A 133 -7.03 6.89 4.40
CA VAL A 133 -7.11 5.74 5.32
C VAL A 133 -7.86 4.57 4.70
N LEU A 134 -8.95 4.80 3.96
CA LEU A 134 -9.62 3.71 3.24
C LEU A 134 -8.72 3.06 2.19
N ARG A 135 -7.89 3.84 1.48
CA ARG A 135 -6.88 3.30 0.56
C ARG A 135 -5.80 2.50 1.28
N LEU A 136 -5.40 2.92 2.48
CA LEU A 136 -4.47 2.19 3.34
C LEU A 136 -5.04 0.83 3.76
N ASP A 137 -6.30 0.81 4.16
CA ASP A 137 -6.95 -0.36 4.77
C ASP A 137 -7.52 -1.33 3.73
N HIS A 138 -7.84 -0.86 2.52
CA HIS A 138 -8.38 -1.66 1.42
C HIS A 138 -7.65 -2.99 1.15
N PRO A 139 -6.29 -3.06 1.08
CA PRO A 139 -5.59 -4.33 0.89
C PRO A 139 -5.57 -5.22 2.15
N CYS A 140 -6.19 -4.80 3.26
CA CYS A 140 -6.30 -5.52 4.53
C CYS A 140 -4.97 -6.06 5.09
N ARG A 141 -3.84 -5.40 4.79
CA ARG A 141 -2.50 -5.88 5.18
C ARG A 141 -2.26 -5.83 6.68
N LYS A 142 -2.90 -4.88 7.35
CA LYS A 142 -2.75 -4.61 8.78
C LYS A 142 -3.95 -3.81 9.25
N GLU A 143 -4.65 -4.33 10.25
CA GLU A 143 -5.80 -3.65 10.86
C GLU A 143 -5.38 -2.27 11.41
N ILE A 144 -6.28 -1.30 11.31
CA ILE A 144 -5.97 0.12 11.59
C ILE A 144 -5.45 0.38 13.00
N HIS A 145 -5.92 -0.36 14.01
CA HIS A 145 -5.52 -0.17 15.39
C HIS A 145 -4.07 -0.63 15.64
N HIS A 146 -3.57 -1.60 14.87
CA HIS A 146 -2.19 -2.08 14.98
C HIS A 146 -1.14 -1.06 14.50
N TYR A 147 -1.52 0.06 13.88
CA TYR A 147 -0.60 1.15 13.56
C TYR A 147 -0.22 2.00 14.78
N PHE A 148 -0.86 1.75 15.93
CA PHE A 148 -0.60 2.44 17.18
C PHE A 148 -0.10 1.46 18.26
N PRO A 149 0.80 1.90 19.16
CA PRO A 149 1.09 1.18 20.39
C PRO A 149 -0.20 1.05 21.22
N HIS A 150 -0.47 -0.14 21.77
CA HIS A 150 -1.69 -0.43 22.55
C HIS A 150 -2.99 -0.10 21.79
N GLY A 151 -2.99 -0.35 20.47
CA GLY A 151 -4.07 0.00 19.56
C GLY A 151 -5.47 -0.39 20.00
N GLY A 152 -5.66 -1.63 20.47
CA GLY A 152 -6.98 -2.07 20.95
C GLY A 152 -7.48 -1.20 22.10
N GLU A 153 -6.65 -1.04 23.15
CA GLU A 153 -7.01 -0.25 24.33
C GLU A 153 -7.31 1.22 24.00
N ILE A 154 -6.52 1.84 23.12
CA ILE A 154 -6.70 3.27 22.81
C ILE A 154 -7.97 3.51 21.98
N PHE A 155 -8.35 2.54 21.12
CA PHE A 155 -9.60 2.60 20.36
C PHE A 155 -10.81 2.32 21.25
N GLU A 156 -10.72 1.40 22.20
CA GLU A 156 -11.77 1.19 23.20
C GLU A 156 -11.99 2.45 24.06
N ARG A 157 -10.92 3.10 24.53
CA ARG A 157 -11.03 4.37 25.25
C ARG A 157 -11.65 5.48 24.41
N LEU A 158 -11.36 5.52 23.11
CA LEU A 158 -12.00 6.47 22.18
C LEU A 158 -13.50 6.18 22.04
N ALA A 159 -13.90 4.92 22.01
CA ALA A 159 -15.31 4.54 22.03
C ALA A 159 -16.01 5.00 23.32
N GLU A 160 -15.37 4.76 24.47
CA GLU A 160 -15.87 5.20 25.78
C GLU A 160 -16.01 6.72 25.87
N SER A 161 -15.01 7.49 25.41
CA SER A 161 -15.03 8.96 25.49
C SER A 161 -16.19 9.58 24.71
N TRP A 162 -16.61 8.93 23.62
CA TRP A 162 -17.72 9.39 22.78
C TRP A 162 -19.06 8.68 23.06
N GLY A 163 -19.07 7.71 23.98
CA GLY A 163 -20.25 6.90 24.30
C GLY A 163 -20.74 6.06 23.12
N LEU A 164 -19.84 5.58 22.26
CA LEU A 164 -20.17 4.80 21.07
C LEU A 164 -20.07 3.30 21.33
N GLY A 165 -20.93 2.50 20.68
CA GLY A 165 -20.88 1.03 20.74
C GLY A 165 -21.22 0.41 22.09
N GLN A 166 -21.91 1.17 22.96
CA GLN A 166 -22.75 0.57 23.99
C GLN A 166 -23.98 0.03 23.26
N GLY A 167 -24.28 -1.26 23.42
CA GLY A 167 -25.46 -1.85 22.82
C GLY A 167 -26.69 -1.09 23.28
N ASP A 168 -27.34 -0.36 22.38
CA ASP A 168 -28.69 0.09 22.59
C ASP A 168 -29.52 -1.19 22.78
N GLY A 169 -29.98 -1.41 24.01
CA GLY A 169 -31.05 -2.35 24.30
C GLY A 169 -32.34 -1.85 23.66
N GLY A 170 -32.48 -2.08 22.35
CA GLY A 170 -33.68 -1.83 21.56
C GLY A 170 -34.10 -3.10 20.84
#